data_AF-A0A424MI28-F1
#
_entry.id   AF-A0A424MI28-F1
#
_cell.length_a   1.000
_cell.length_b   1.000
_cell.length_c   1.000
_cell.angle_alpha   90.00
_cell.angle_beta   90.00
_cell.angle_gamma   90.00
#
_symmetry.space_group_name_H-M   'P 1'
#
loop_
_entity.id
_entity.type
_entity.pdbx_description
1 polymer ?
#
loop_
_entity_poly.entity_id
_entity_poly.type
_entity_poly.pdbx_seq_one_letter_code
_entity_poly.pdbx_strand_id
1 'polypeptide(L)' 'MGAAKALRHASVRRGARQPDPNSFANNQRRYEHFMSLARNAASSGDLIEAENFYQHAKHYLRKMQD' A
#
# COMPACT_ATOMS: atom_id res chain seq x y z
N MET A 1 28.90 25.51 -38.65
CA MET A 1 29.23 24.94 -37.32
C MET A 1 27.93 25.03 -36.51
N GLY A 2 27.10 24.00 -36.33
CA GLY A 2 27.38 22.68 -35.78
C GLY A 2 26.72 22.60 -34.39
N ALA A 3 25.43 22.34 -34.35
CA ALA A 3 24.65 22.18 -33.12
C ALA A 3 24.90 20.81 -32.48
N ALA A 4 25.11 20.75 -31.17
CA ALA A 4 24.95 19.57 -30.28
C ALA A 4 25.74 19.84 -28.98
N LYS A 5 25.38 19.39 -27.78
CA LYS A 5 24.20 18.74 -27.24
C LYS A 5 24.48 18.71 -25.73
N ALA A 6 23.49 19.04 -24.93
CA ALA A 6 23.52 18.86 -23.48
C ALA A 6 23.87 17.40 -23.11
N LEU A 7 24.39 17.19 -21.90
CA LEU A 7 23.83 16.23 -20.94
C LEU A 7 24.46 16.50 -19.56
N ARG A 8 23.72 17.32 -18.82
CA ARG A 8 23.88 17.61 -17.40
C ARG A 8 23.46 16.35 -16.65
N HIS A 9 24.37 15.80 -15.85
CA HIS A 9 24.07 14.73 -14.91
C HIS A 9 23.02 15.21 -13.91
N ALA A 10 21.75 14.98 -14.24
CA ALA A 10 20.64 15.21 -13.34
C ALA A 10 20.74 14.16 -12.22
N SER A 11 21.28 14.59 -11.09
CA SER A 11 21.23 13.85 -9.84
C SER A 11 19.76 13.56 -9.53
N VAL A 12 19.36 12.29 -9.64
CA VAL A 12 18.07 11.79 -9.17
C VAL A 12 18.05 11.95 -7.66
N ARG A 13 17.66 13.13 -7.19
CA ARG A 13 17.22 13.31 -5.81
C ARG A 13 15.94 12.49 -5.70
N ARG A 14 16.07 11.30 -5.11
CA ARG A 14 14.94 10.54 -4.56
C ARG A 14 14.29 11.45 -3.52
N GLY A 15 13.33 12.26 -3.95
CA GLY A 15 12.44 12.98 -3.05
C GLY A 15 11.80 11.92 -2.16
N ALA A 16 12.01 12.04 -0.86
CA ALA A 16 11.31 11.24 0.13
C ALA A 16 9.81 11.37 -0.20
N ARG A 17 9.21 10.25 -0.62
CA ARG A 17 7.79 10.15 -0.91
C ARG A 17 7.11 10.30 0.43
N GLN A 18 6.80 11.54 0.83
CA GLN A 18 6.08 11.74 2.07
C GLN A 18 4.77 10.94 1.96
N PRO A 19 4.48 10.06 2.92
CA PRO A 19 3.25 9.30 2.92
C PRO A 19 2.10 10.31 2.97
N ASP A 20 1.33 10.35 1.89
CA ASP A 20 0.17 11.20 1.78
C ASP A 20 -0.81 10.84 2.93
N PRO A 21 -1.19 11.79 3.81
CA PRO A 21 -2.04 11.50 4.96
C PRO A 21 -3.38 10.89 4.56
N ASN A 22 -3.87 11.24 3.36
CA ASN A 22 -5.10 10.70 2.81
C ASN A 22 -4.92 9.23 2.37
N SER A 23 -3.73 8.86 1.87
CA SER A 23 -3.35 7.48 1.58
C SER A 23 -3.27 6.63 2.85
N PHE A 24 -2.73 7.17 3.95
CA PHE A 24 -2.75 6.49 5.24
C PHE A 24 -4.18 6.19 5.71
N ALA A 25 -5.04 7.22 5.74
CA ALA A 25 -6.44 7.08 6.16
C ALA A 25 -7.23 6.08 5.27
N ASN A 26 -7.00 6.09 3.96
CA ASN A 26 -7.61 5.13 3.04
C ASN A 26 -7.09 3.70 3.28
N ASN A 27 -5.80 3.51 3.53
CA ASN A 27 -5.24 2.20 3.87
C ASN A 27 -5.82 1.69 5.20
N GLN A 28 -5.99 2.57 6.20
CA GLN A 28 -6.59 2.22 7.48
C GLN A 28 -8.02 1.68 7.32
N ARG A 29 -8.87 2.40 6.57
CA ARG A 29 -10.25 1.94 6.32
C ARG A 29 -10.29 0.58 5.61
N ARG A 30 -9.36 0.33 4.69
CA ARG A 30 -9.27 -0.96 3.98
C ARG A 30 -8.82 -2.07 4.91
N TYR A 31 -7.83 -1.81 5.77
CA TYR A 31 -7.41 -2.76 6.80
C TYR A 31 -8.58 -3.16 7.71
N GLU A 32 -9.31 -2.17 8.24
CA GLU A 32 -10.47 -2.40 9.12
C GLU A 32 -11.57 -3.21 8.42
N HIS A 33 -11.84 -2.88 7.15
CA HIS A 33 -12.81 -3.62 6.33
C HIS A 33 -12.43 -5.09 6.16
N PHE A 34 -11.19 -5.38 5.76
CA PHE A 34 -10.73 -6.77 5.59
C PHE A 34 -10.66 -7.54 6.92
N MET A 35 -10.35 -6.88 8.03
CA MET A 35 -10.47 -7.50 9.36
C MET A 35 -11.90 -7.90 9.70
N SER A 36 -12.88 -7.07 9.37
CA SER A 36 -14.30 -7.40 9.58
C SER A 36 -14.72 -8.62 8.74
N LEU A 37 -14.38 -8.62 7.45
CA LEU A 37 -14.66 -9.75 6.55
C LEU A 37 -13.99 -11.06 7.02
N ALA A 38 -12.71 -11.00 7.42
CA ALA A 38 -11.98 -12.17 7.92
C ALA A 38 -12.65 -12.77 9.17
N ARG A 39 -13.10 -11.93 10.10
CA ARG A 39 -13.80 -12.38 11.32
C ARG A 39 -15.15 -13.01 10.99
N ASN A 40 -15.88 -12.44 10.03
CA ASN A 40 -17.16 -12.99 9.60
C ASN A 40 -16.97 -14.36 8.93
N ALA A 41 -16.03 -14.48 7.99
CA ALA A 41 -15.70 -15.74 7.32
C ALA A 41 -15.20 -16.82 8.31
N ALA A 42 -14.34 -16.44 9.26
CA ALA A 42 -13.89 -17.34 10.32
C ALA A 42 -15.04 -17.82 11.20
N SER A 43 -15.98 -16.93 11.54
CA SER A 43 -17.15 -17.26 12.37
C SER A 43 -18.18 -18.14 11.64
N SER A 44 -18.24 -18.06 10.30
CA SER A 44 -19.06 -18.96 9.47
C SER A 44 -18.36 -20.29 9.16
N GLY A 45 -17.10 -20.46 9.59
CA GLY A 45 -16.31 -21.67 9.35
C GLY A 45 -15.57 -21.70 8.00
N ASP A 46 -15.62 -20.62 7.22
CA ASP A 46 -14.86 -20.51 5.97
C ASP A 46 -13.44 -20.01 6.25
N LEU A 47 -12.57 -20.95 6.62
CA LEU A 47 -11.19 -20.64 6.99
C LEU A 47 -10.33 -20.22 5.78
N ILE A 48 -10.65 -20.70 4.57
CA ILE A 48 -9.90 -20.35 3.35
C ILE A 48 -10.17 -18.89 2.99
N GLU A 49 -11.44 -18.49 2.99
CA GLU A 49 -11.82 -17.11 2.72
C GLU A 49 -11.35 -16.17 3.85
N ALA A 50 -11.40 -16.62 5.12
CA ALA A 50 -10.83 -15.87 6.22
C ALA A 50 -9.32 -15.58 6.03
N GLU A 51 -8.53 -16.60 5.67
CA GLU A 51 -7.09 -16.45 5.39
C GLU A 51 -6.82 -15.49 4.22
N ASN A 52 -7.63 -15.58 3.16
CA ASN A 52 -7.56 -14.64 2.05
C ASN A 52 -7.74 -13.18 2.54
N PHE A 53 -8.76 -12.92 3.35
CA PHE A 53 -8.97 -11.59 3.93
C PHE A 53 -7.87 -11.16 4.91
N TYR A 54 -7.31 -12.08 5.69
CA TYR A 54 -6.16 -11.78 6.56
C TYR A 54 -4.94 -11.34 5.76
N GLN A 55 -4.68 -11.96 4.61
CA GLN A 55 -3.59 -11.53 3.72
C GLN A 55 -3.82 -10.12 3.16
N HIS A 56 -5.06 -9.79 2.78
CA HIS A 56 -5.43 -8.44 2.33
C HIS A 56 -5.22 -7.40 3.45
N ALA A 57 -5.67 -7.69 4.67
CA ALA A 57 -5.45 -6.80 5.81
C ALA A 57 -3.95 -6.60 6.08
N LYS A 58 -3.15 -7.68 6.06
CA LYS A 58 -1.69 -7.62 6.23
C LYS A 58 -1.02 -6.73 5.18
N HIS A 59 -1.50 -6.75 3.94
CA HIS A 59 -1.01 -5.86 2.88
C HIS A 59 -1.20 -4.39 3.24
N TYR A 60 -2.40 -3.99 3.65
CA TYR A 60 -2.69 -2.59 3.99
C TYR A 60 -2.00 -2.13 5.27
N LEU A 61 -1.82 -3.03 6.25
CA LEU A 61 -1.01 -2.74 7.43
C LEU A 61 0.43 -2.40 7.04
N ARG A 62 1.04 -3.18 6.13
CA ARG A 62 2.39 -2.89 5.62
C ARG A 62 2.45 -1.54 4.93
N LYS A 63 1.45 -1.22 4.09
CA LYS A 63 1.33 0.09 3.40
C LYS A 63 1.18 1.29 4.33
N MET A 64 0.81 1.09 5.59
CA MET A 64 0.76 2.15 6.61
C MET A 64 2.08 2.31 7.36
N GLN A 65 2.98 1.32 7.27
CA GLN A 65 4.27 1.28 7.97
C GLN A 65 5.45 1.64 7.05
N ASP A 66 5.28 1.54 5.73
CA ASP A 66 6.22 1.95 4.68
C ASP A 66 6.12 3.46 4.36
#